data_AF-A0A1B0D8E2-F1
#
_entry.id   AF-A0A1B0D8E2-F1
#
_cell.length_a   1.000
_cell.length_b   1.000
_cell.length_c   1.000
_cell.angle_alpha   90.00
_cell.angle_beta   90.00
_cell.angle_gamma   90.00
#
_symmetry.space_group_name_H-M   'P 1'
#
loop_
_entity.id
_entity.type
_entity.pdbx_description
1 polymer ?
#
loop_
_entity_poly.entity_id
_entity_poly.type
_entity_poly.pdbx_seq_one_letter_code
_entity_poly.pdbx_strand_id
1 'polypeptide(L)'
;MDTDNCAVRIAVRERPFNVFELRSGNPESAVEVHPSNHNIIIVDDRPFVFDHVFGRDTNQESVYRDLVSPLIDKMLLGFHCTVLAYGQSGNGKTYTMGLHKNLQNDENCGLITRSISAICSRVREQCNLAEEQENLPELSVSFIEIYNEKVYDLLSQNFTEPVNLKMYKYQGCTRKKVYDSESAFEVLKEGNQNRHVRPTKMNANSSRSHAIFTIYISVRKSKTCTVNSAFNFVDLAGSEGIRRTEHKGLALAEGVNINQGLLSMGRILQAISAGDKLIPYRDSVLTTVLQDSLNKNCYLTLLACISPSKLDSSETLNTLRFANSAKSMKNNPQINLIITEIQSIENSYQYSGVFKGFFVEVEDENSVKILQENGCFGTKTSRTDSELDKQKDKLHLSKEEAFFLHFCLKCLKILGEDQEILSTQAIFDLFCSQKKNFPSSFVTYQYLRGKKWVVKSGMKFAVDFLLYRESPEAYHSSYMVFFTDDSSGNESEFTGVDLQGLYRVAETCGKELLVLHVKYPEDFENNKYQCLQDKFSKFSVTEVYPRRHNFNP
;
A
#
# COMPACT_ATOMS: atom_id res chain seq x y z
N MET A 1 26.66 2.45 -17.30
CA MET A 1 26.49 2.55 -15.84
C MET A 1 25.37 3.55 -15.62
N ASP A 2 24.10 3.10 -15.62
CA ASP A 2 22.96 3.96 -15.29
C ASP A 2 22.63 3.78 -13.82
N THR A 3 23.16 4.68 -12.99
CA THR A 3 23.00 4.66 -11.52
C THR A 3 21.95 5.63 -11.00
N ASP A 4 21.11 6.25 -11.85
CA ASP A 4 20.20 7.34 -11.42
C ASP A 4 18.69 7.03 -11.61
N ASN A 5 18.20 5.94 -11.03
CA ASN A 5 16.76 5.81 -10.76
C ASN A 5 16.52 5.63 -9.26
N CYS A 6 16.90 6.65 -8.48
CA CYS A 6 16.59 6.66 -7.06
C CYS A 6 15.07 6.70 -6.88
N ALA A 7 14.52 5.62 -6.34
CA ALA A 7 13.09 5.51 -6.05
C ALA A 7 12.61 6.48 -4.95
N VAL A 8 13.55 7.11 -4.24
CA VAL A 8 13.29 8.18 -3.28
C VAL A 8 13.92 9.46 -3.79
N ARG A 9 13.14 10.52 -3.96
CA ARG A 9 13.61 11.85 -4.36
C ARG A 9 13.29 12.88 -3.27
N ILE A 10 14.27 13.68 -2.92
CA ILE A 10 14.15 14.75 -1.94
C ILE A 10 14.37 16.08 -2.64
N ALA A 11 13.37 16.95 -2.58
CA ALA A 11 13.41 18.27 -3.15
C ALA A 11 13.11 19.34 -2.11
N VAL A 12 13.70 20.51 -2.27
CA VAL A 12 13.41 21.69 -1.44
C VAL A 12 12.73 22.73 -2.29
N ARG A 13 11.69 23.38 -1.75
CA ARG A 13 11.05 24.54 -2.39
C ARG A 13 11.03 25.71 -1.42
N GLU A 14 11.70 26.77 -1.82
CA GLU A 14 11.70 28.06 -1.15
C GLU A 14 10.53 28.90 -1.69
N ARG A 15 9.66 29.39 -0.81
CA ARG A 15 8.62 30.34 -1.20
C ARG A 15 9.17 31.78 -1.24
N PRO A 16 8.54 32.70 -1.99
CA PRO A 16 8.79 34.13 -1.83
C PRO A 16 8.48 34.62 -0.40
N PHE A 17 8.99 35.80 -0.05
CA PHE A 17 8.59 36.49 1.17
C PHE A 17 7.08 36.76 1.18
N ASN A 18 6.44 36.55 2.33
CA ASN A 18 5.04 36.84 2.52
C ASN A 18 4.83 38.33 2.86
N VAL A 19 3.58 38.78 2.83
CA VAL A 19 3.22 40.19 3.07
C VAL A 19 3.67 40.68 4.46
N PHE A 20 3.67 39.81 5.47
CA PHE A 20 4.10 40.18 6.82
C PHE A 20 5.61 40.38 6.92
N GLU A 21 6.39 39.52 6.25
CA GLU A 21 7.85 39.62 6.16
C GLU A 21 8.27 40.87 5.37
N LEU A 22 7.59 41.16 4.26
CA LEU A 22 7.86 42.37 3.46
C LEU A 22 7.55 43.66 4.23
N ARG A 23 6.55 43.66 5.11
CA ARG A 23 6.19 44.82 5.96
C ARG A 23 7.24 45.15 7.01
N SER A 24 8.22 44.27 7.25
CA SER A 24 9.34 44.53 8.16
C SER A 24 10.38 45.51 7.60
N GLY A 25 10.18 46.03 6.37
CA GLY A 25 10.98 47.10 5.77
C GLY A 25 12.23 46.62 5.04
N ASN A 26 12.91 45.59 5.55
CA ASN A 26 14.02 44.93 4.85
C ASN A 26 14.14 43.46 5.30
N PRO A 27 13.42 42.51 4.68
CA PRO A 27 13.45 41.12 5.12
C PRO A 27 14.77 40.46 4.75
N GLU A 28 15.54 40.06 5.76
CA GLU A 28 16.78 39.30 5.59
C GLU A 28 16.48 37.85 5.18
N SER A 29 17.18 37.37 4.14
CA SER A 29 17.13 35.98 3.74
C SER A 29 18.05 35.15 4.63
N ALA A 30 17.54 34.05 5.19
CA ALA A 30 18.36 33.02 5.83
C ALA A 30 18.89 31.97 4.84
N VAL A 31 18.40 32.01 3.60
CA VAL A 31 18.58 30.99 2.58
C VAL A 31 19.38 31.54 1.41
N GLU A 32 20.37 30.78 0.99
CA GLU A 32 21.17 31.02 -0.20
C GLU A 32 21.27 29.73 -1.04
N VAL A 33 21.23 29.85 -2.37
CA VAL A 33 21.49 28.73 -3.28
C VAL A 33 22.92 28.86 -3.80
N HIS A 34 23.67 27.76 -3.78
CA HIS A 34 25.07 27.80 -4.19
C HIS A 34 25.20 28.18 -5.68
N PRO A 35 26.10 29.13 -6.04
CA PRO A 35 26.15 29.72 -7.37
C PRO A 35 26.56 28.72 -8.47
N SER A 36 27.44 27.77 -8.15
CA SER A 36 27.94 26.78 -9.13
C SER A 36 27.18 25.45 -9.10
N ASN A 37 26.32 25.22 -8.10
CA ASN A 37 25.59 23.97 -7.96
C ASN A 37 24.23 24.23 -7.35
N HIS A 38 23.21 24.31 -8.22
CA HIS A 38 21.86 24.66 -7.82
C HIS A 38 21.17 23.58 -6.97
N ASN A 39 21.79 22.43 -6.73
CA ASN A 39 21.29 21.41 -5.81
C ASN A 39 21.77 21.61 -4.36
N ILE A 40 22.63 22.61 -4.12
CA ILE A 40 23.14 22.95 -2.79
C ILE A 40 22.41 24.19 -2.27
N ILE A 41 21.77 24.04 -1.12
CA ILE A 41 21.14 25.12 -0.37
C ILE A 41 21.91 25.36 0.93
N ILE A 42 22.18 26.62 1.25
CA ILE A 42 22.91 27.06 2.43
C ILE A 42 21.95 27.82 3.32
N VAL A 43 21.84 27.40 4.58
CA VAL A 43 21.02 28.08 5.59
C VAL A 43 21.85 28.29 6.85
N ASP A 44 22.01 29.54 7.27
CA ASP A 44 22.90 29.92 8.39
C ASP A 44 24.29 29.27 8.29
N ASP A 45 24.96 29.45 7.14
CA ASP A 45 26.28 28.88 6.81
C ASP A 45 26.37 27.35 6.79
N ARG A 46 25.22 26.64 6.80
CA ARG A 46 25.17 25.17 6.74
C ARG A 46 24.71 24.71 5.36
N PRO A 47 25.57 24.02 4.59
CA PRO A 47 25.19 23.50 3.30
C PRO A 47 24.40 22.19 3.43
N PHE A 48 23.39 22.03 2.58
CA PHE A 48 22.63 20.80 2.38
C PHE A 48 22.54 20.48 0.88
N VAL A 49 22.56 19.20 0.53
CA VAL A 49 22.53 18.75 -0.87
C VAL A 49 21.32 17.86 -1.13
N PHE A 50 20.43 18.32 -2.00
CA PHE A 50 19.19 17.63 -2.37
C PHE A 50 19.16 17.26 -3.86
N ASP A 51 18.17 16.49 -4.28
CA ASP A 51 18.04 16.12 -5.69
C ASP A 51 17.58 17.31 -6.53
N HIS A 52 16.74 18.18 -5.95
CA HIS A 52 16.33 19.46 -6.53
C HIS A 52 16.22 20.54 -5.46
N VAL A 53 16.64 21.77 -5.78
CA VAL A 53 16.32 22.98 -5.00
C VAL A 53 15.62 23.98 -5.90
N PHE A 54 14.36 24.24 -5.59
CA PHE A 54 13.52 25.23 -6.27
C PHE A 54 13.56 26.54 -5.49
N GLY A 55 14.28 27.52 -6.02
CA GLY A 55 14.33 28.87 -5.47
C GLY A 55 13.02 29.64 -5.64
N ARG A 56 12.95 30.83 -5.05
CA ARG A 56 11.75 31.69 -4.96
C ARG A 56 11.03 31.94 -6.28
N ASP A 57 11.78 32.04 -7.39
CA ASP A 57 11.25 32.37 -8.71
C ASP A 57 10.72 31.15 -9.47
N THR A 58 10.80 29.96 -8.86
CA THR A 58 10.34 28.71 -9.50
C THR A 58 8.82 28.62 -9.52
N ASN A 59 8.25 28.62 -10.73
CA ASN A 59 6.82 28.46 -10.94
C ASN A 59 6.31 27.02 -10.67
N GLN A 60 4.99 26.87 -10.57
CA GLN A 60 4.33 25.57 -10.29
C GLN A 60 4.60 24.52 -11.37
N GLU A 61 4.68 24.96 -12.64
CA GLU A 61 4.92 24.08 -13.78
C GLU A 61 6.30 23.42 -13.71
N SER A 62 7.35 24.16 -13.38
CA SER A 62 8.71 23.62 -13.29
C SER A 62 8.81 22.58 -12.18
N VAL A 63 8.21 22.87 -11.01
CA VAL A 63 8.15 21.89 -9.90
C VAL A 63 7.39 20.63 -10.32
N TYR A 64 6.27 20.77 -11.03
CA TYR A 64 5.51 19.63 -11.56
C TYR A 64 6.33 18.80 -12.57
N ARG A 65 6.95 19.46 -13.54
CA ARG A 65 7.73 18.83 -14.61
C ARG A 65 8.87 17.99 -14.04
N ASP A 66 9.61 18.54 -13.09
CA ASP A 66 10.84 17.92 -12.59
C ASP A 66 10.54 16.82 -11.56
N LEU A 67 9.52 17.01 -10.70
CA LEU A 67 9.20 16.06 -9.61
C LEU A 67 8.11 15.05 -9.95
N VAL A 68 7.01 15.50 -10.57
CA VAL A 68 5.76 14.72 -10.63
C VAL A 68 5.54 14.08 -11.98
N SER A 69 5.82 14.78 -13.09
CA SER A 69 5.63 14.24 -14.43
C SER A 69 6.30 12.86 -14.62
N PRO A 70 7.55 12.61 -14.17
CA PRO A 70 8.17 11.29 -14.31
C PRO A 70 7.45 10.19 -13.52
N LEU A 71 6.78 10.54 -12.40
CA LEU A 71 6.03 9.60 -11.58
C LEU A 71 4.69 9.21 -12.21
N ILE A 72 4.10 10.09 -13.04
CA ILE A 72 2.90 9.77 -13.80
C ILE A 72 3.17 8.58 -14.73
N ASP A 73 4.33 8.58 -15.40
CA ASP A 73 4.72 7.47 -16.28
C ASP A 73 4.95 6.18 -15.47
N LYS A 74 5.52 6.26 -14.25
CA LYS A 74 5.64 5.11 -13.34
C LYS A 74 4.27 4.59 -12.89
N MET A 75 3.35 5.47 -12.54
CA MET A 75 1.98 5.09 -12.13
C MET A 75 1.26 4.32 -13.24
N LEU A 76 1.38 4.78 -14.50
CA LEU A 76 0.78 4.12 -15.66
C LEU A 76 1.39 2.74 -15.95
N LEU A 77 2.64 2.52 -15.57
CA LEU A 77 3.28 1.20 -15.62
C LEU A 77 2.82 0.26 -14.50
N GLY A 78 2.11 0.77 -13.49
CA GLY A 78 1.60 -0.02 -12.37
C GLY A 78 2.37 0.12 -11.06
N PHE A 79 3.23 1.13 -10.91
CA PHE A 79 3.94 1.39 -9.67
C PHE A 79 3.15 2.31 -8.74
N HIS A 80 3.24 2.06 -7.43
CA HIS A 80 2.78 3.02 -6.43
C HIS A 80 3.70 4.24 -6.40
N CYS A 81 3.10 5.42 -6.32
CA CYS A 81 3.80 6.69 -6.27
C CYS A 81 3.24 7.54 -5.12
N THR A 82 4.10 8.31 -4.46
CA THR A 82 3.70 9.23 -3.39
C THR A 82 4.52 10.50 -3.48
N VAL A 83 3.85 11.65 -3.41
CA VAL A 83 4.50 12.96 -3.21
C VAL A 83 4.01 13.53 -1.87
N LEU A 84 4.95 13.86 -1.00
CA LEU A 84 4.73 14.41 0.33
C LEU A 84 5.19 15.87 0.37
N ALA A 85 4.33 16.81 0.76
CA ALA A 85 4.76 18.17 1.09
C ALA A 85 4.93 18.31 2.60
N TYR A 86 6.11 18.73 3.04
CA TYR A 86 6.50 18.84 4.45
C TYR A 86 7.13 20.19 4.76
N GLY A 87 6.97 20.69 5.98
CA GLY A 87 7.55 21.95 6.45
C GLY A 87 6.60 22.76 7.32
N GLN A 88 7.05 23.90 7.81
CA GLN A 88 6.27 24.79 8.69
C GLN A 88 4.99 25.31 8.00
N SER A 89 3.98 25.63 8.80
CA SER A 89 2.76 26.33 8.37
C SER A 89 3.07 27.62 7.60
N GLY A 90 2.33 27.84 6.51
CA GLY A 90 2.54 29.02 5.67
C GLY A 90 3.71 28.91 4.68
N ASN A 91 4.50 27.82 4.67
CA ASN A 91 5.62 27.66 3.73
C ASN A 91 5.20 27.17 2.32
N GLY A 92 3.90 27.07 2.04
CA GLY A 92 3.42 26.78 0.70
C GLY A 92 3.21 25.30 0.37
N LYS A 93 3.05 24.42 1.38
CA LYS A 93 2.67 23.00 1.18
C LYS A 93 1.35 22.86 0.40
N THR A 94 0.26 23.39 0.95
CA THR A 94 -1.08 23.42 0.33
C THR A 94 -1.10 24.21 -0.99
N TYR A 95 -0.28 25.25 -1.12
CA TYR A 95 -0.11 26.00 -2.38
C TYR A 95 0.49 25.11 -3.47
N THR A 96 1.59 24.43 -3.15
CA THR A 96 2.27 23.53 -4.08
C THR A 96 1.37 22.37 -4.49
N MET A 97 0.71 21.72 -3.52
CA MET A 97 -0.21 20.61 -3.79
C MET A 97 -1.44 21.05 -4.60
N GLY A 98 -1.88 22.30 -4.48
CA GLY A 98 -3.04 22.82 -5.21
C GLY A 98 -4.38 22.60 -4.50
N LEU A 99 -4.37 22.47 -3.17
CA LEU A 99 -5.59 22.19 -2.37
C LEU A 99 -6.31 23.46 -1.85
N HIS A 100 -5.76 24.65 -2.09
CA HIS A 100 -6.24 25.90 -1.50
C HIS A 100 -7.25 26.69 -2.38
N LYS A 101 -7.26 26.43 -3.69
CA LYS A 101 -8.12 27.12 -4.67
C LYS A 101 -8.41 26.19 -5.85
N ASN A 102 -9.65 26.20 -6.34
CA ASN A 102 -10.04 25.51 -7.57
C ASN A 102 -9.54 26.30 -8.78
N LEU A 103 -8.25 26.15 -9.09
CA LEU A 103 -7.56 26.86 -10.17
C LEU A 103 -7.44 25.97 -11.41
N GLN A 104 -8.57 25.50 -11.95
CA GLN A 104 -8.54 24.84 -13.25
C GLN A 104 -8.06 25.85 -14.31
N ASN A 105 -7.12 25.45 -15.16
CA ASN A 105 -6.55 26.27 -16.25
C ASN A 105 -5.81 27.56 -15.80
N ASP A 106 -5.38 27.64 -14.54
CA ASP A 106 -4.47 28.70 -14.06
C ASP A 106 -3.01 28.25 -14.19
N GLU A 107 -2.11 29.16 -14.57
CA GLU A 107 -0.66 28.89 -14.60
C GLU A 107 -0.11 28.52 -13.20
N ASN A 108 -0.80 28.94 -12.14
CA ASN A 108 -0.46 28.65 -10.75
C ASN A 108 -1.15 27.40 -10.20
N CYS A 109 -1.82 26.61 -11.04
CA CYS A 109 -2.41 25.35 -10.60
C CYS A 109 -1.33 24.41 -10.03
N GLY A 110 -1.67 23.76 -8.91
CA GLY A 110 -0.75 22.93 -8.15
C GLY A 110 -0.54 21.54 -8.74
N LEU A 111 0.26 20.73 -8.04
CA LEU A 111 0.66 19.39 -8.48
C LEU A 111 -0.54 18.47 -8.75
N ILE A 112 -1.57 18.48 -7.90
CA ILE A 112 -2.74 17.61 -8.05
C ILE A 112 -3.51 17.95 -9.32
N THR A 113 -3.80 19.23 -9.56
CA THR A 113 -4.58 19.68 -10.73
C THR A 113 -3.87 19.31 -12.03
N ARG A 114 -2.56 19.54 -12.11
CA ARG A 114 -1.73 19.17 -13.26
C ARG A 114 -1.68 17.65 -13.47
N SER A 115 -1.59 16.89 -12.38
CA SER A 115 -1.57 15.42 -12.42
C SER A 115 -2.87 14.82 -12.92
N ILE A 116 -4.02 15.36 -12.48
CA ILE A 116 -5.35 14.94 -12.98
C ILE A 116 -5.41 15.10 -14.50
N SER A 117 -5.09 16.30 -15.02
CA SER A 117 -5.10 16.53 -16.48
C SER A 117 -4.16 15.59 -17.22
N ALA A 118 -2.93 15.41 -16.72
CA ALA A 118 -1.93 14.57 -17.37
C ALA A 118 -2.28 13.08 -17.37
N ILE A 119 -2.79 12.55 -16.25
CA ILE A 119 -3.22 11.15 -16.11
C ILE A 119 -4.41 10.89 -17.03
N CYS A 120 -5.45 11.73 -16.96
CA CYS A 120 -6.65 11.54 -17.78
C CYS A 120 -6.34 11.66 -19.28
N SER A 121 -5.42 12.55 -19.69
CA SER A 121 -4.97 12.64 -21.09
C SER A 121 -4.25 11.35 -21.53
N ARG A 122 -3.25 10.89 -20.77
CA ARG A 122 -2.48 9.69 -21.12
C ARG A 122 -3.34 8.42 -21.09
N VAL A 123 -4.27 8.31 -20.15
CA VAL A 123 -5.24 7.20 -20.11
C VAL A 123 -6.14 7.24 -21.35
N ARG A 124 -6.65 8.40 -21.73
CA ARG A 124 -7.46 8.55 -22.94
C ARG A 124 -6.70 8.17 -24.21
N GLU A 125 -5.43 8.57 -24.30
CA GLU A 125 -4.55 8.17 -25.40
C GLU A 125 -4.37 6.64 -25.44
N GLN A 126 -4.14 5.99 -24.29
CA GLN A 126 -4.07 4.53 -24.20
C GLN A 126 -5.39 3.86 -24.61
N CYS A 127 -6.54 4.41 -24.21
CA CYS A 127 -7.85 3.91 -24.62
C CYS A 127 -8.08 4.01 -26.14
N ASN A 128 -7.62 5.09 -26.77
CA ASN A 128 -7.77 5.29 -28.21
C ASN A 128 -6.89 4.35 -29.04
N LEU A 129 -5.76 3.90 -28.47
CA LEU A 129 -4.83 2.97 -29.12
C LEU A 129 -5.16 1.50 -28.85
N ALA A 130 -6.05 1.20 -27.90
CA ALA A 130 -6.41 -0.16 -27.53
C ALA A 130 -7.39 -0.75 -28.56
N GLU A 131 -6.97 -1.81 -29.25
CA GLU A 131 -7.81 -2.57 -30.20
C GLU A 131 -8.89 -3.41 -29.48
N GLU A 132 -8.66 -3.77 -28.21
CA GLU A 132 -9.56 -4.59 -27.37
C GLU A 132 -10.09 -3.81 -26.16
N GLN A 133 -11.40 -3.84 -25.94
CA GLN A 133 -12.06 -3.16 -24.81
C GLN A 133 -11.70 -3.73 -23.42
N GLU A 134 -11.14 -4.94 -23.34
CA GLU A 134 -10.83 -5.61 -22.06
C GLU A 134 -9.62 -5.01 -21.33
N ASN A 135 -8.83 -4.12 -21.96
CA ASN A 135 -7.61 -3.52 -21.38
C ASN A 135 -7.77 -2.05 -20.94
N LEU A 136 -9.01 -1.54 -20.88
CA LEU A 136 -9.24 -0.13 -20.58
C LEU A 136 -8.90 0.18 -19.10
N PRO A 137 -8.08 1.22 -18.83
CA PRO A 137 -7.79 1.64 -17.47
C PRO A 137 -9.04 2.17 -16.75
N GLU A 138 -9.34 1.64 -15.56
CA GLU A 138 -10.34 2.21 -14.66
C GLU A 138 -9.70 3.22 -13.71
N LEU A 139 -10.22 4.45 -13.70
CA LEU A 139 -9.79 5.51 -12.80
C LEU A 139 -10.74 5.66 -11.62
N SER A 140 -10.17 5.83 -10.42
CA SER A 140 -10.94 6.24 -9.24
C SER A 140 -10.12 7.13 -8.32
N VAL A 141 -10.80 7.88 -7.47
CA VAL A 141 -10.20 8.85 -6.55
C VAL A 141 -10.71 8.63 -5.13
N SER A 142 -9.82 8.77 -4.14
CA SER A 142 -10.19 8.94 -2.74
C SER A 142 -9.61 10.24 -2.19
N PHE A 143 -10.31 10.87 -1.26
CA PHE A 143 -9.80 12.07 -0.60
C PHE A 143 -10.12 12.01 0.90
N ILE A 144 -9.08 12.03 1.72
CA ILE A 144 -9.20 11.95 3.18
C ILE A 144 -8.47 13.08 3.88
N GLU A 145 -8.95 13.36 5.09
CA GLU A 145 -8.29 14.26 6.04
C GLU A 145 -7.97 13.50 7.32
N ILE A 146 -6.75 13.66 7.84
CA ILE A 146 -6.36 13.18 9.16
C ILE A 146 -6.26 14.41 10.07
N TYR A 147 -7.17 14.48 11.04
CA TYR A 147 -7.22 15.56 12.01
C TYR A 147 -7.36 14.98 13.40
N ASN A 148 -6.46 15.36 14.30
CA ASN A 148 -6.48 14.95 15.70
C ASN A 148 -6.53 13.41 15.88
N GLU A 149 -5.63 12.69 15.21
CA GLU A 149 -5.54 11.21 15.20
C GLU A 149 -6.85 10.51 14.80
N LYS A 150 -7.64 11.15 13.93
CA LYS A 150 -8.86 10.59 13.36
C LYS A 150 -8.89 10.81 11.86
N VAL A 151 -9.31 9.79 11.11
CA VAL A 151 -9.47 9.85 9.66
C VAL A 151 -10.89 10.30 9.33
N TYR A 152 -11.03 11.22 8.39
CA TYR A 152 -12.28 11.73 7.87
C TYR A 152 -12.31 11.50 6.37
N ASP A 153 -13.39 10.90 5.89
CA ASP A 153 -13.60 10.63 4.47
C ASP A 153 -14.32 11.81 3.84
N LEU A 154 -13.57 12.65 3.12
CA LEU A 154 -14.06 13.89 2.53
C LEU A 154 -15.01 13.67 1.35
N LEU A 155 -15.15 12.43 0.87
CA LEU A 155 -16.04 12.07 -0.25
C LEU A 155 -17.26 11.24 0.21
N SER A 156 -17.37 10.97 1.51
CA SER A 156 -18.49 10.23 2.09
C SER A 156 -19.67 11.15 2.40
N GLN A 157 -20.87 10.57 2.50
CA GLN A 157 -22.06 11.32 2.96
C GLN A 157 -21.92 11.79 4.41
N ASN A 158 -21.18 11.05 5.24
CA ASN A 158 -20.94 11.34 6.66
C ASN A 158 -19.54 11.92 6.88
N PHE A 159 -19.05 12.80 6.00
CA PHE A 159 -17.69 13.36 6.03
C PHE A 159 -17.33 14.12 7.32
N THR A 160 -18.32 14.48 8.14
CA THR A 160 -18.15 15.14 9.44
C THR A 160 -17.79 14.15 10.56
N GLU A 161 -18.07 12.86 10.37
CA GLU A 161 -17.80 11.80 11.34
C GLU A 161 -16.48 11.08 11.04
N PRO A 162 -15.72 10.69 12.07
CA PRO A 162 -14.48 9.97 11.86
C PRO A 162 -14.75 8.54 11.41
N VAL A 163 -13.95 8.06 10.46
CA VAL A 163 -13.91 6.66 10.05
C VAL A 163 -13.42 5.83 11.23
N ASN A 164 -14.16 4.77 11.57
CA ASN A 164 -13.79 3.88 12.65
C ASN A 164 -12.66 2.94 12.23
N LEU A 165 -11.44 3.26 12.65
CA LEU A 165 -10.26 2.40 12.46
C LEU A 165 -10.33 1.23 13.44
N LYS A 166 -11.00 0.14 13.05
CA LYS A 166 -10.96 -1.10 13.84
C LYS A 166 -9.52 -1.57 13.99
N MET A 167 -9.08 -1.76 15.24
CA MET A 167 -7.75 -2.28 15.60
C MET A 167 -6.56 -1.50 14.98
N TYR A 168 -6.69 -0.18 14.80
CA TYR A 168 -5.66 0.67 14.18
C TYR A 168 -5.31 0.25 12.74
N LYS A 169 -6.27 -0.29 11.98
CA LYS A 169 -6.07 -0.66 10.58
C LYS A 169 -6.89 0.25 9.67
N TYR A 170 -6.21 0.92 8.73
CA TYR A 170 -6.86 1.66 7.66
C TYR A 170 -7.32 0.68 6.57
N GLN A 171 -8.64 0.55 6.36
CA GLN A 171 -9.20 -0.37 5.36
C GLN A 171 -9.48 0.29 3.99
N GLY A 172 -9.17 1.58 3.88
CA GLY A 172 -9.57 2.44 2.77
C GLY A 172 -10.81 3.27 3.11
N CYS A 173 -11.06 4.28 2.27
CA CYS A 173 -12.23 5.15 2.32
C CYS A 173 -13.00 5.07 0.99
N THR A 174 -14.06 5.86 0.86
CA THR A 174 -14.86 6.00 -0.37
C THR A 174 -13.95 6.24 -1.57
N ARG A 175 -14.13 5.42 -2.61
CA ARG A 175 -13.49 5.59 -3.92
C ARG A 175 -14.56 5.97 -4.94
N LYS A 176 -14.47 7.18 -5.49
CA LYS A 176 -15.36 7.63 -6.57
C LYS A 176 -14.71 7.33 -7.91
N LYS A 177 -15.42 6.64 -8.81
CA LYS A 177 -14.97 6.44 -10.19
C LYS A 177 -15.00 7.77 -10.94
N VAL A 178 -13.98 8.00 -11.77
CA VAL A 178 -13.85 9.20 -12.61
C VAL A 178 -13.51 8.76 -14.04
N TYR A 179 -13.95 9.51 -15.03
CA TYR A 179 -13.84 9.10 -16.45
C TYR A 179 -12.99 10.07 -17.27
N ASP A 180 -12.84 11.30 -16.78
CA ASP A 180 -12.11 12.38 -17.42
C ASP A 180 -11.61 13.38 -16.37
N SER A 181 -10.86 14.38 -16.84
CA SER A 181 -10.31 15.42 -15.98
C SER A 181 -11.42 16.22 -15.27
N GLU A 182 -12.55 16.47 -15.94
CA GLU A 182 -13.64 17.28 -15.41
C GLU A 182 -14.31 16.60 -14.20
N SER A 183 -14.72 15.34 -14.35
CA SER A 183 -15.26 14.53 -13.25
C SER A 183 -14.27 14.38 -12.09
N ALA A 184 -12.98 14.21 -12.38
CA ALA A 184 -11.95 14.18 -11.33
C ALA A 184 -11.79 15.52 -10.59
N PHE A 185 -11.91 16.64 -11.30
CA PHE A 185 -11.88 17.96 -10.67
C PHE A 185 -13.13 18.26 -9.84
N GLU A 186 -14.30 17.78 -10.24
CA GLU A 186 -15.52 17.89 -9.44
C GLU A 186 -15.37 17.18 -8.10
N VAL A 187 -14.80 15.97 -8.10
CA VAL A 187 -14.50 15.21 -6.87
C VAL A 187 -13.48 15.94 -6.00
N LEU A 188 -12.43 16.53 -6.59
CA LEU A 188 -11.47 17.35 -5.86
C LEU A 188 -12.13 18.58 -5.22
N LYS A 189 -13.00 19.26 -5.97
CA LYS A 189 -13.77 20.43 -5.51
C LYS A 189 -14.69 20.07 -4.35
N GLU A 190 -15.43 18.98 -4.47
CA GLU A 190 -16.31 18.44 -3.41
C GLU A 190 -15.51 18.18 -2.13
N GLY A 191 -14.40 17.44 -2.21
CA GLY A 191 -13.60 17.13 -1.03
C GLY A 191 -12.98 18.36 -0.38
N ASN A 192 -12.53 19.34 -1.17
CA ASN A 192 -12.05 20.63 -0.63
C ASN A 192 -13.17 21.42 0.06
N GLN A 193 -14.39 21.44 -0.50
CA GLN A 193 -15.54 22.07 0.15
C GLN A 193 -15.86 21.39 1.49
N ASN A 194 -15.90 20.07 1.52
CA ASN A 194 -16.16 19.29 2.74
C ASN A 194 -15.06 19.51 3.80
N ARG A 195 -13.80 19.64 3.37
CA ARG A 195 -12.67 20.02 4.24
C ARG A 195 -12.88 21.40 4.88
N HIS A 196 -13.45 22.37 4.16
CA HIS A 196 -13.69 23.73 4.65
C HIS A 196 -14.94 23.88 5.52
N VAL A 197 -16.02 23.15 5.23
CA VAL A 197 -17.31 23.24 5.95
C VAL A 197 -17.21 22.69 7.37
N ARG A 198 -16.22 21.86 7.64
CA ARG A 198 -16.10 21.16 8.92
C ARG A 198 -15.92 22.15 10.09
N PRO A 199 -16.86 22.17 11.06
CA PRO A 199 -16.89 23.17 12.11
C PRO A 199 -15.78 22.92 13.13
N THR A 200 -14.64 23.59 12.94
CA THR A 200 -13.65 23.76 13.99
C THR A 200 -13.98 25.08 14.70
N LYS A 201 -14.29 25.01 16.01
CA LYS A 201 -14.64 26.19 16.83
C LYS A 201 -13.48 27.21 16.97
N MET A 202 -12.34 27.01 16.32
CA MET A 202 -11.22 27.95 16.28
C MET A 202 -10.45 27.78 14.96
N ASN A 203 -10.52 28.81 14.11
CA ASN A 203 -9.68 29.12 12.95
C ASN A 203 -9.77 28.20 11.72
N ALA A 204 -9.99 28.84 10.55
CA ALA A 204 -9.70 28.24 9.25
C ALA A 204 -8.21 27.91 9.19
N ASN A 205 -7.80 26.65 8.95
CA ASN A 205 -6.47 26.37 8.42
C ASN A 205 -6.21 24.90 8.04
N SER A 206 -5.74 24.72 6.82
CA SER A 206 -5.05 23.50 6.34
C SER A 206 -3.76 23.17 7.10
N SER A 207 -3.32 24.02 8.04
CA SER A 207 -2.08 23.83 8.80
C SER A 207 -2.15 22.76 9.88
N ARG A 208 -3.36 22.35 10.29
CA ARG A 208 -3.57 21.49 11.46
C ARG A 208 -4.11 20.10 11.12
N SER A 209 -4.28 19.81 9.84
CA SER A 209 -4.70 18.49 9.37
C SER A 209 -3.81 18.05 8.21
N HIS A 210 -3.62 16.74 8.10
CA HIS A 210 -2.99 16.14 6.93
C HIS A 210 -4.09 15.84 5.91
N ALA A 211 -3.86 16.17 4.65
CA ALA A 211 -4.78 15.84 3.57
C ALA A 211 -4.11 14.90 2.58
N ILE A 212 -4.80 13.82 2.21
CA ILE A 212 -4.28 12.80 1.28
C ILE A 212 -5.30 12.64 0.15
N PHE A 213 -4.92 13.10 -1.03
CA PHE A 213 -5.66 12.89 -2.26
C PHE A 213 -4.99 11.77 -3.04
N THR A 214 -5.73 10.71 -3.35
CA THR A 214 -5.20 9.54 -4.05
C THR A 214 -5.93 9.32 -5.34
N ILE A 215 -5.18 9.18 -6.43
CA ILE A 215 -5.68 8.69 -7.71
C ILE A 215 -5.30 7.22 -7.83
N TYR A 216 -6.23 6.38 -8.26
CA TYR A 216 -5.99 4.96 -8.52
C TYR A 216 -6.18 4.67 -10.00
N ILE A 217 -5.31 3.83 -10.55
CA ILE A 217 -5.50 3.21 -11.86
C ILE A 217 -5.57 1.70 -11.66
N SER A 218 -6.60 1.08 -12.25
CA SER A 218 -6.72 -0.36 -12.35
C SER A 218 -6.77 -0.73 -13.81
N VAL A 219 -5.72 -1.36 -14.33
CA VAL A 219 -5.64 -1.83 -15.72
C VAL A 219 -5.78 -3.33 -15.73
N ARG A 220 -6.87 -3.83 -16.30
CA ARG A 220 -6.97 -5.26 -16.60
C ARG A 220 -6.01 -5.56 -17.75
N LYS A 221 -5.03 -6.44 -17.56
CA LYS A 221 -4.09 -6.88 -18.61
C LYS A 221 -4.53 -8.17 -19.28
N SER A 222 -5.33 -8.94 -18.57
CA SER A 222 -5.98 -10.16 -19.07
C SER A 222 -7.19 -10.43 -18.19
N LYS A 223 -7.98 -11.44 -18.55
CA LYS A 223 -9.06 -11.93 -17.68
C LYS A 223 -8.58 -12.22 -16.26
N THR A 224 -7.34 -12.70 -16.14
CA THR A 224 -6.73 -13.21 -14.91
C THR A 224 -5.80 -12.23 -14.22
N CYS A 225 -5.44 -11.10 -14.83
CA CYS A 225 -4.42 -10.19 -14.31
C CYS A 225 -4.91 -8.74 -14.35
N THR A 226 -4.83 -8.07 -13.22
CA THR A 226 -5.08 -6.64 -13.06
C THR A 226 -3.84 -5.99 -12.48
N VAL A 227 -3.35 -4.95 -13.13
CA VAL A 227 -2.30 -4.08 -12.59
C VAL A 227 -2.98 -2.93 -11.87
N ASN A 228 -2.67 -2.76 -10.59
CA ASN A 228 -3.14 -1.62 -9.82
C ASN A 228 -2.00 -0.63 -9.58
N SER A 229 -2.32 0.64 -9.54
CA SER A 229 -1.42 1.66 -9.02
C SER A 229 -2.20 2.69 -8.23
N ALA A 230 -1.49 3.33 -7.30
CA ALA A 230 -2.02 4.43 -6.50
C ALA A 230 -0.99 5.55 -6.49
N PHE A 231 -1.45 6.76 -6.76
CA PHE A 231 -0.65 7.98 -6.64
C PHE A 231 -1.20 8.84 -5.54
N ASN A 232 -0.50 8.88 -4.41
CA ASN A 232 -0.84 9.66 -3.23
C ASN A 232 -0.20 11.06 -3.30
N PHE A 233 -1.02 12.09 -3.15
CA PHE A 233 -0.61 13.48 -2.97
C PHE A 233 -0.92 13.89 -1.54
N VAL A 234 0.12 14.11 -0.73
CA VAL A 234 0.00 14.30 0.70
C VAL A 234 0.42 15.71 1.10
N ASP A 235 -0.55 16.51 1.55
CA ASP A 235 -0.33 17.80 2.18
C ASP A 235 -0.27 17.60 3.70
N LEU A 236 0.93 17.57 4.27
CA LEU A 236 1.08 17.38 5.71
C LEU A 236 0.72 18.66 6.48
N ALA A 237 0.33 18.51 7.74
CA ALA A 237 0.21 19.61 8.67
C ALA A 237 1.56 20.34 8.91
N GLY A 238 1.52 21.52 9.52
CA GLY A 238 2.70 22.27 9.91
C GLY A 238 3.61 21.50 10.87
N SER A 239 4.92 21.58 10.65
CA SER A 239 5.93 20.91 11.49
C SER A 239 6.40 21.72 12.70
N GLU A 240 5.87 22.92 12.91
CA GLU A 240 6.32 23.80 13.98
C GLU A 240 5.93 23.33 15.39
N GLY A 241 6.82 23.61 16.35
CA GLY A 241 6.60 23.30 17.75
C GLY A 241 5.53 24.17 18.40
N ILE A 242 4.78 23.56 19.32
CA ILE A 242 3.71 24.17 20.14
C ILE A 242 4.15 25.49 20.84
N ARG A 243 5.46 25.67 21.09
CA ARG A 243 6.02 26.86 21.76
C ARG A 243 5.77 28.20 21.04
N ARG A 244 5.60 28.23 19.71
CA ARG A 244 5.31 29.48 18.96
C ARG A 244 3.82 29.81 18.86
N THR A 245 2.95 28.85 19.16
CA THR A 245 1.50 29.06 19.18
C THR A 245 1.09 29.42 20.60
N GLU A 246 0.69 30.67 20.88
CA GLU A 246 0.21 31.13 22.20
C GLU A 246 -1.14 30.51 22.62
N HIS A 247 -1.27 29.19 22.55
CA HIS A 247 -2.54 28.49 22.65
C HIS A 247 -2.62 27.74 23.97
N LYS A 248 -3.60 28.11 24.82
CA LYS A 248 -3.91 27.45 26.10
C LYS A 248 -5.01 26.39 25.90
N GLY A 249 -4.98 25.29 26.66
CA GLY A 249 -6.07 24.30 26.73
C GLY A 249 -6.16 23.34 25.54
N LEU A 250 -7.35 23.15 24.95
CA LEU A 250 -7.63 22.16 23.89
C LEU A 250 -6.72 22.25 22.66
N ALA A 251 -6.30 23.46 22.29
CA ALA A 251 -5.39 23.71 21.19
C ALA A 251 -3.95 23.23 21.46
N LEU A 252 -3.56 23.09 22.74
CA LEU A 252 -2.29 22.47 23.14
C LEU A 252 -2.31 20.96 22.86
N ALA A 253 -3.39 20.27 23.26
CA ALA A 253 -3.56 18.84 22.99
C ALA A 253 -3.66 18.54 21.49
N GLU A 254 -4.32 19.42 20.73
CA GLU A 254 -4.36 19.37 19.25
C GLU A 254 -2.96 19.50 18.64
N GLY A 255 -2.16 20.45 19.09
CA GLY A 255 -0.77 20.64 18.65
C GLY A 255 0.15 19.46 19.00
N VAL A 256 -0.10 18.75 20.10
CA VAL A 256 0.60 17.51 20.45
C VAL A 256 0.28 16.42 19.43
N ASN A 257 -0.99 16.25 19.08
CA ASN A 257 -1.42 15.19 18.17
C ASN A 257 -0.95 15.41 16.72
N ILE A 258 -0.90 16.66 16.25
CA ILE A 258 -0.31 17.00 14.93
C ILE A 258 1.16 16.59 14.87
N ASN A 259 1.91 16.95 15.93
CA ASN A 259 3.34 16.64 16.00
C ASN A 259 3.60 15.15 16.24
N GLN A 260 2.68 14.41 16.85
CA GLN A 260 2.78 12.96 17.03
C GLN A 260 2.87 12.23 15.67
N GLY A 261 2.03 12.60 14.70
CA GLY A 261 2.08 12.02 13.35
C GLY A 261 3.41 12.27 12.65
N LEU A 262 3.89 13.52 12.67
CA LEU A 262 5.16 13.90 12.04
C LEU A 262 6.39 13.28 12.75
N LEU A 263 6.35 13.19 14.09
CA LEU A 263 7.39 12.51 14.88
C LEU A 263 7.45 11.01 14.54
N SER A 264 6.29 10.36 14.47
CA SER A 264 6.17 8.94 14.12
C SER A 264 6.70 8.68 12.71
N MET A 265 6.38 9.57 11.76
CA MET A 265 6.93 9.52 10.41
C MET A 265 8.46 9.62 10.44
N GLY A 266 9.03 10.55 11.22
CA GLY A 266 10.48 10.66 11.39
C GLY A 266 11.14 9.39 11.93
N ARG A 267 10.51 8.73 12.91
CA ARG A 267 10.98 7.44 13.45
C ARG A 267 10.95 6.32 12.41
N ILE A 268 9.92 6.28 11.57
CA ILE A 268 9.79 5.30 10.49
C ILE A 268 10.90 5.49 9.46
N LEU A 269 11.17 6.72 9.03
CA LEU A 269 12.26 7.02 8.09
C LEU A 269 13.62 6.57 8.65
N GLN A 270 13.85 6.79 9.95
CA GLN A 270 15.07 6.32 10.63
C GLN A 270 15.15 4.80 10.70
N ALA A 271 14.07 4.13 11.10
CA ALA A 271 14.00 2.67 11.20
C ALA A 271 14.21 1.99 9.83
N ILE A 272 13.58 2.53 8.77
CA ILE A 272 13.75 2.03 7.39
C ILE A 272 15.20 2.21 6.93
N SER A 273 15.79 3.37 7.22
CA SER A 273 17.19 3.67 6.87
C SER A 273 18.18 2.80 7.63
N ALA A 274 17.88 2.45 8.88
CA ALA A 274 18.66 1.52 9.69
C ALA A 274 18.52 0.05 9.25
N GLY A 275 17.51 -0.26 8.43
CA GLY A 275 17.22 -1.63 8.00
C GLY A 275 16.49 -2.46 9.06
N ASP A 276 15.78 -1.80 9.99
CA ASP A 276 15.03 -2.47 11.05
C ASP A 276 13.95 -3.39 10.46
N LYS A 277 13.78 -4.57 11.10
CA LYS A 277 12.75 -5.55 10.69
C LYS A 277 11.35 -5.12 11.12
N LEU A 278 11.24 -4.41 12.24
CA LEU A 278 9.98 -3.94 12.79
C LEU A 278 9.91 -2.43 12.68
N ILE A 279 9.00 -1.95 11.84
CA ILE A 279 8.82 -0.52 11.60
C ILE A 279 7.53 -0.06 12.32
N PRO A 280 7.57 1.02 13.12
CA PRO A 280 6.47 1.40 14.01
C PRO A 280 5.36 2.19 13.30
N TYR A 281 4.73 1.63 12.27
CA TYR A 281 3.63 2.30 11.53
C TYR A 281 2.42 2.62 12.41
N ARG A 282 2.23 1.88 13.50
CA ARG A 282 1.09 2.01 14.42
C ARG A 282 1.22 3.15 15.43
N ASP A 283 2.37 3.85 15.49
CA ASP A 283 2.61 4.94 16.44
C ASP A 283 1.71 6.17 16.21
N SER A 284 1.14 6.30 15.00
CA SER A 284 0.14 7.31 14.66
C SER A 284 -0.80 6.84 13.56
N VAL A 285 -1.96 7.50 13.47
CA VAL A 285 -2.91 7.29 12.37
C VAL A 285 -2.31 7.71 11.04
N LEU A 286 -1.54 8.80 11.00
CA LEU A 286 -0.86 9.24 9.77
C LEU A 286 0.04 8.15 9.20
N THR A 287 0.88 7.56 10.04
CA THR A 287 1.83 6.52 9.62
C THR A 287 1.15 5.19 9.31
N THR A 288 0.01 4.92 9.94
CA THR A 288 -0.85 3.77 9.62
C THR A 288 -1.46 3.91 8.24
N VAL A 289 -1.99 5.10 7.91
CA VAL A 289 -2.59 5.37 6.60
C VAL A 289 -1.53 5.40 5.49
N LEU A 290 -0.37 5.99 5.77
CA LEU A 290 0.73 6.09 4.82
C LEU A 290 1.64 4.85 4.81
N GLN A 291 1.27 3.76 5.48
CA GLN A 291 2.09 2.55 5.55
C GLN A 291 2.46 2.02 4.15
N ASP A 292 1.50 2.05 3.22
CA ASP A 292 1.73 1.60 1.84
C ASP A 292 2.59 2.59 1.02
N SER A 293 2.68 3.84 1.49
CA SER A 293 3.47 4.91 0.86
C SER A 293 4.88 5.02 1.41
N LEU A 294 5.06 4.70 2.70
CA LEU A 294 6.30 4.77 3.46
C LEU A 294 6.93 3.38 3.58
N ASN A 295 6.81 2.55 2.54
CA ASN A 295 7.46 1.25 2.45
C ASN A 295 8.48 1.22 1.30
N LYS A 296 9.18 0.10 1.15
CA LYS A 296 10.18 -0.07 0.08
C LYS A 296 9.55 -0.20 -1.32
N ASN A 297 8.25 -0.46 -1.42
CA ASN A 297 7.54 -0.76 -2.67
C ASN A 297 6.82 0.46 -3.29
N CYS A 298 7.29 1.67 -3.02
CA CYS A 298 6.66 2.90 -3.51
C CYS A 298 7.73 3.88 -4.03
N TYR A 299 7.48 4.53 -5.17
CA TYR A 299 8.25 5.71 -5.54
C TYR A 299 7.86 6.86 -4.62
N LEU A 300 8.80 7.39 -3.86
CA LEU A 300 8.56 8.44 -2.89
C LEU A 300 9.25 9.73 -3.31
N THR A 301 8.50 10.84 -3.33
CA THR A 301 9.06 12.18 -3.41
C THR A 301 8.71 12.96 -2.15
N LEU A 302 9.73 13.45 -1.42
CA LEU A 302 9.55 14.36 -0.30
C LEU A 302 9.92 15.78 -0.74
N LEU A 303 8.94 16.68 -0.71
CA LEU A 303 9.09 18.09 -0.99
C LEU A 303 9.10 18.90 0.31
N ALA A 304 10.28 19.38 0.69
CA ALA A 304 10.50 20.25 1.84
C ALA A 304 10.21 21.72 1.48
N CYS A 305 9.11 22.26 1.98
CA CYS A 305 8.70 23.65 1.79
C CYS A 305 9.26 24.53 2.90
N ILE A 306 10.07 25.53 2.53
CA ILE A 306 10.79 26.40 3.49
C ILE A 306 10.42 27.88 3.34
N SER A 307 10.50 28.60 4.47
CA SER A 307 10.44 30.06 4.52
C SER A 307 11.84 30.59 4.30
N PRO A 308 12.02 31.70 3.58
CA PRO A 308 13.34 32.22 3.43
C PRO A 308 13.69 33.28 4.47
N SER A 309 12.75 33.62 5.36
CA SER A 309 12.91 34.61 6.41
C SER A 309 13.93 34.18 7.46
N LYS A 310 14.83 35.09 7.84
CA LYS A 310 15.76 34.89 8.97
C LYS A 310 15.04 34.54 10.28
N LEU A 311 13.82 35.05 10.47
CA LEU A 311 12.99 34.76 11.65
C LEU A 311 12.53 33.29 11.73
N ASP A 312 12.52 32.58 10.60
CA ASP A 312 12.13 31.17 10.50
C ASP A 312 13.32 30.24 10.24
N SER A 313 14.55 30.76 10.33
CA SER A 313 15.81 30.01 10.11
C SER A 313 15.87 28.70 10.88
N SER A 314 15.47 28.70 12.17
CA SER A 314 15.46 27.48 13.00
C SER A 314 14.52 26.40 12.48
N GLU A 315 13.32 26.78 12.03
CA GLU A 315 12.32 25.84 11.49
C GLU A 315 12.70 25.36 10.08
N THR A 316 13.30 26.24 9.29
CA THR A 316 13.89 25.90 8.00
C THR A 316 14.99 24.85 8.18
N LEU A 317 15.92 25.05 9.13
CA LEU A 317 16.95 24.06 9.45
C LEU A 317 16.37 22.72 9.92
N ASN A 318 15.32 22.73 10.74
CA ASN A 318 14.62 21.49 11.14
C ASN A 318 14.01 20.76 9.94
N THR A 319 13.38 21.52 9.03
CA THR A 319 12.77 20.99 7.81
C THR A 319 13.83 20.35 6.91
N LEU A 320 14.96 21.02 6.70
CA LEU A 320 16.06 20.51 5.88
C LEU A 320 16.75 19.29 6.51
N ARG A 321 16.92 19.25 7.83
CA ARG A 321 17.45 18.07 8.55
C ARG A 321 16.55 16.86 8.41
N PHE A 322 15.23 17.06 8.55
CA PHE A 322 14.26 15.99 8.34
C PHE A 322 14.34 15.47 6.89
N ALA A 323 14.32 16.37 5.90
CA ALA A 323 14.44 16.02 4.49
C ALA A 323 15.74 15.25 4.20
N ASN A 324 16.86 15.69 4.77
CA ASN A 324 18.15 15.02 4.61
C ASN A 324 18.15 13.60 5.22
N SER A 325 17.45 13.38 6.34
CA SER A 325 17.31 12.04 6.94
C SER A 325 16.50 11.06 6.08
N ALA A 326 15.61 11.55 5.22
CA ALA A 326 14.85 10.70 4.29
C ALA A 326 15.70 10.21 3.10
N LYS A 327 16.85 10.84 2.81
CA LYS A 327 17.73 10.52 1.67
C LYS A 327 18.35 9.12 1.77
N SER A 328 18.49 8.57 2.98
CA SER A 328 19.05 7.23 3.19
C SER A 328 18.09 6.08 2.88
N MET A 329 16.83 6.38 2.59
CA MET A 329 15.87 5.34 2.22
C MET A 329 16.20 4.72 0.86
N LYS A 330 16.16 3.39 0.80
CA LYS A 330 16.40 2.61 -0.42
C LYS A 330 15.12 1.87 -0.79
N ASN A 331 14.26 2.54 -1.53
CA ASN A 331 13.05 1.91 -2.07
C ASN A 331 13.41 1.10 -3.33
N ASN A 332 12.70 0.00 -3.53
CA ASN A 332 12.76 -0.86 -4.71
C ASN A 332 11.33 -1.15 -5.22
N PRO A 333 10.65 -0.15 -5.82
CA PRO A 333 9.27 -0.26 -6.24
C PRO A 333 9.08 -1.36 -7.27
N GLN A 334 8.01 -2.14 -7.12
CA GLN A 334 7.57 -3.21 -8.01
C GLN A 334 6.20 -2.87 -8.61
N ILE A 335 5.93 -3.45 -9.78
CA ILE A 335 4.61 -3.35 -10.41
C ILE A 335 3.62 -4.15 -9.56
N ASN A 336 2.51 -3.52 -9.15
CA ASN A 336 1.50 -4.20 -8.35
C ASN A 336 0.56 -4.99 -9.27
N LEU A 337 0.97 -6.23 -9.56
CA LEU A 337 0.21 -7.22 -10.31
C LEU A 337 -0.70 -8.01 -9.37
N ILE A 338 -2.00 -7.88 -9.55
CA ILE A 338 -3.00 -8.71 -8.88
C ILE A 338 -3.51 -9.75 -9.86
N ILE A 339 -3.34 -11.03 -9.54
CA ILE A 339 -3.90 -12.13 -10.33
C ILE A 339 -5.31 -12.40 -9.78
N THR A 340 -6.35 -12.12 -10.58
CA THR A 340 -7.73 -11.90 -10.12
C THR A 340 -8.74 -12.98 -10.50
N GLU A 341 -8.54 -13.70 -11.61
CA GLU A 341 -9.40 -14.81 -12.04
C GLU A 341 -8.54 -15.93 -12.64
N ILE A 342 -9.09 -17.13 -12.76
CA ILE A 342 -8.41 -18.31 -13.29
C ILE A 342 -9.25 -18.85 -14.44
N GLN A 343 -8.81 -18.61 -15.66
CA GLN A 343 -9.13 -19.50 -16.77
C GLN A 343 -7.86 -19.79 -17.55
N SER A 344 -7.79 -21.05 -17.99
CA SER A 344 -6.67 -21.75 -18.58
C SER A 344 -5.64 -20.86 -19.25
N ILE A 345 -4.45 -20.79 -18.66
CA ILE A 345 -3.25 -20.63 -19.49
C ILE A 345 -3.31 -21.79 -20.48
N GLU A 346 -3.58 -21.48 -21.75
CA GLU A 346 -3.54 -22.47 -22.81
C GLU A 346 -2.14 -23.05 -22.87
N ASN A 347 -2.06 -24.32 -22.45
CA ASN A 347 -1.19 -25.35 -22.99
C ASN A 347 0.33 -25.12 -22.95
N SER A 348 0.87 -24.85 -21.77
CA SER A 348 2.11 -25.53 -21.34
C SER A 348 2.32 -25.40 -19.83
N TYR A 349 2.53 -26.52 -19.15
CA TYR A 349 3.12 -26.49 -17.82
C TYR A 349 4.55 -25.93 -17.93
N GLN A 350 4.73 -24.67 -17.53
CA GLN A 350 5.97 -23.92 -17.64
C GLN A 350 6.96 -24.23 -16.52
N TYR A 351 6.45 -24.68 -15.37
CA TYR A 351 7.24 -24.91 -14.17
C TYR A 351 7.18 -26.39 -13.77
N SER A 352 8.22 -26.86 -13.10
CA SER A 352 8.28 -28.19 -12.50
C SER A 352 8.65 -28.10 -11.03
N GLY A 353 7.97 -28.86 -10.19
CA GLY A 353 8.30 -29.00 -8.78
C GLY A 353 8.35 -30.47 -8.38
N VAL A 354 9.24 -30.80 -7.45
CA VAL A 354 9.41 -32.16 -6.94
C VAL A 354 8.70 -32.27 -5.59
N PHE A 355 7.87 -33.28 -5.43
CA PHE A 355 7.24 -33.56 -4.15
C PHE A 355 8.27 -34.12 -3.16
N LYS A 356 8.36 -33.51 -1.97
CA LYS A 356 9.31 -33.87 -0.90
C LYS A 356 8.60 -34.25 0.39
N GLY A 357 7.52 -35.04 0.27
CA GLY A 357 6.69 -35.46 1.40
C GLY A 357 5.77 -34.36 1.91
N PHE A 358 6.27 -33.28 2.49
CA PHE A 358 5.40 -32.27 3.12
C PHE A 358 5.06 -31.07 2.21
N PHE A 359 5.89 -30.80 1.23
CA PHE A 359 5.83 -29.65 0.32
C PHE A 359 6.25 -30.05 -1.09
N VAL A 360 6.00 -29.16 -2.05
CA VAL A 360 6.55 -29.26 -3.41
C VAL A 360 7.67 -28.25 -3.58
N GLU A 361 8.85 -28.71 -3.95
CA GLU A 361 10.05 -27.88 -4.11
C GLU A 361 10.24 -27.48 -5.58
N VAL A 362 10.43 -26.17 -5.83
CA VAL A 362 10.80 -25.62 -7.13
C VAL A 362 12.19 -25.00 -7.02
N GLU A 363 13.13 -25.44 -7.87
CA GLU A 363 14.53 -25.02 -7.82
C GLU A 363 14.95 -24.06 -8.95
N ASP A 364 14.14 -23.91 -10.01
CA ASP A 364 14.49 -23.05 -11.14
C ASP A 364 14.40 -21.56 -10.75
N GLU A 365 15.53 -20.84 -10.80
CA GLU A 365 15.63 -19.44 -10.31
C GLU A 365 14.60 -18.50 -10.95
N ASN A 366 14.35 -18.62 -12.26
CA ASN A 366 13.36 -17.81 -12.95
C ASN A 366 11.94 -18.14 -12.48
N SER A 367 11.62 -19.43 -12.35
CA SER A 367 10.35 -19.92 -11.83
C SER A 367 10.13 -19.48 -10.38
N VAL A 368 11.15 -19.59 -9.53
CA VAL A 368 11.12 -19.15 -8.13
C VAL A 368 10.84 -17.66 -8.07
N LYS A 369 11.56 -16.87 -8.87
CA LYS A 369 11.37 -15.42 -8.95
C LYS A 369 9.95 -15.08 -9.39
N ILE A 370 9.46 -15.66 -10.48
CA ILE A 370 8.12 -15.37 -11.02
C ILE A 370 7.01 -15.80 -10.05
N LEU A 371 7.07 -17.02 -9.52
CA LEU A 371 6.04 -17.54 -8.62
C LEU A 371 5.98 -16.78 -7.30
N GLN A 372 7.14 -16.36 -6.79
CA GLN A 372 7.22 -15.57 -5.56
C GLN A 372 6.84 -14.10 -5.79
N GLU A 373 7.43 -13.43 -6.79
CA GLU A 373 7.26 -11.98 -7.01
C GLU A 373 5.90 -11.66 -7.64
N ASN A 374 5.41 -12.46 -8.60
CA ASN A 374 4.17 -12.17 -9.31
C ASN A 374 2.94 -12.86 -8.71
N GLY A 375 3.13 -14.00 -8.02
CA GLY A 375 2.04 -14.83 -7.53
C GLY A 375 1.98 -14.98 -6.01
N CYS A 376 3.02 -14.50 -5.30
CA CYS A 376 3.19 -14.68 -3.85
C CYS A 376 3.01 -16.13 -3.41
N PHE A 377 3.43 -17.11 -4.21
CA PHE A 377 3.35 -18.53 -3.88
C PHE A 377 4.60 -19.01 -3.16
N GLY A 378 4.43 -19.92 -2.19
CA GLY A 378 5.52 -20.62 -1.54
C GLY A 378 6.31 -19.80 -0.53
N THR A 379 7.31 -20.45 0.05
CA THR A 379 8.29 -19.86 0.97
C THR A 379 9.67 -20.00 0.36
N LYS A 380 10.32 -18.87 0.09
CA LYS A 380 11.68 -18.84 -0.44
C LYS A 380 12.67 -19.30 0.63
N THR A 381 13.50 -20.28 0.30
CA THR A 381 14.61 -20.75 1.13
C THR A 381 15.89 -20.65 0.32
N SER A 382 16.96 -20.18 0.93
CA SER A 382 18.29 -20.16 0.31
C SER A 382 19.19 -21.13 1.06
N ARG A 383 19.92 -21.97 0.32
CA ARG A 383 20.94 -22.85 0.86
C ARG A 383 22.23 -22.61 0.09
N THR A 384 23.32 -22.38 0.81
CA THR A 384 24.66 -22.31 0.24
C THR A 384 25.10 -23.72 -0.12
N ASP A 385 25.32 -23.97 -1.41
CA ASP A 385 25.85 -25.24 -1.89
C ASP A 385 27.38 -25.21 -1.73
N SER A 386 27.91 -26.05 -0.84
CA SER A 386 29.31 -25.99 -0.39
C SER A 386 30.34 -26.30 -1.47
N GLU A 387 29.92 -26.85 -2.61
CA GLU A 387 30.82 -27.26 -3.70
C GLU A 387 30.94 -26.23 -4.83
N LEU A 388 29.99 -25.29 -4.97
CA LEU A 388 29.90 -24.40 -6.15
C LEU A 388 29.85 -22.91 -5.81
N ASP A 389 29.79 -22.54 -4.54
CA ASP A 389 29.69 -21.15 -4.06
C ASP A 389 28.55 -20.35 -4.73
N LYS A 390 27.54 -21.06 -5.25
CA LYS A 390 26.34 -20.51 -5.88
C LYS A 390 25.17 -20.66 -4.93
N GLN A 391 24.56 -19.54 -4.57
CA GLN A 391 23.33 -19.50 -3.79
C GLN A 391 22.17 -19.85 -4.70
N LYS A 392 21.66 -21.08 -4.63
CA LYS A 392 20.43 -21.46 -5.34
C LYS A 392 19.23 -21.15 -4.47
N ASP A 393 18.35 -20.32 -5.00
CA ASP A 393 17.07 -20.04 -4.38
C ASP A 393 16.09 -21.19 -4.65
N LYS A 394 15.49 -21.71 -3.59
CA LYS A 394 14.46 -22.75 -3.66
C LYS A 394 13.13 -22.19 -3.18
N LEU A 395 12.04 -22.68 -3.75
CA LEU A 395 10.69 -22.31 -3.35
C LEU A 395 9.94 -23.53 -2.83
N HIS A 396 9.48 -23.46 -1.58
CA HIS A 396 8.68 -24.50 -0.95
C HIS A 396 7.19 -24.13 -0.99
N LEU A 397 6.41 -24.88 -1.77
CA LEU A 397 4.97 -24.71 -1.92
C LEU A 397 4.22 -25.63 -0.97
N SER A 398 3.19 -25.11 -0.29
CA SER A 398 2.23 -25.96 0.42
C SER A 398 1.48 -26.88 -0.55
N LYS A 399 0.83 -27.92 -0.03
CA LYS A 399 0.00 -28.81 -0.86
C LYS A 399 -1.09 -28.04 -1.60
N GLU A 400 -1.74 -27.10 -0.93
CA GLU A 400 -2.79 -26.26 -1.49
C GLU A 400 -2.23 -25.31 -2.56
N GLU A 401 -1.09 -24.67 -2.30
CA GLU A 401 -0.40 -23.82 -3.28
C GLU A 401 0.02 -24.61 -4.52
N ALA A 402 0.65 -25.77 -4.33
CA ALA A 402 1.12 -26.62 -5.41
C ALA A 402 -0.03 -27.19 -6.23
N PHE A 403 -1.08 -27.69 -5.57
CA PHE A 403 -2.25 -28.20 -6.26
C PHE A 403 -2.99 -27.08 -6.99
N PHE A 404 -3.06 -25.87 -6.44
CA PHE A 404 -3.64 -24.71 -7.11
C PHE A 404 -2.86 -24.34 -8.38
N LEU A 405 -1.52 -24.30 -8.30
CA LEU A 405 -0.66 -24.05 -9.46
C LEU A 405 -0.78 -25.15 -10.54
N HIS A 406 -0.95 -26.40 -10.12
CA HIS A 406 -1.09 -27.54 -11.02
C HIS A 406 -2.48 -27.65 -11.65
N PHE A 407 -3.53 -27.60 -10.82
CA PHE A 407 -4.92 -27.89 -11.20
C PHE A 407 -5.65 -26.66 -11.72
N CYS A 408 -5.59 -25.54 -11.00
CA CYS A 408 -6.30 -24.32 -11.37
C CYS A 408 -5.53 -23.54 -12.43
N LEU A 409 -4.24 -23.25 -12.18
CA LEU A 409 -3.43 -22.43 -13.07
C LEU A 409 -2.77 -23.20 -14.21
N LYS A 410 -2.68 -24.53 -14.11
CA LYS A 410 -2.05 -25.43 -15.11
C LYS A 410 -0.62 -25.01 -15.48
N CYS A 411 0.10 -24.38 -14.56
CA CYS A 411 1.46 -23.88 -14.79
C CYS A 411 2.55 -24.73 -14.13
N LEU A 412 2.21 -25.59 -13.16
CA LEU A 412 3.16 -26.43 -12.42
C LEU A 412 2.95 -27.93 -12.68
N LYS A 413 3.96 -28.61 -13.23
CA LYS A 413 4.11 -30.07 -13.20
C LYS A 413 4.62 -30.50 -11.84
N ILE A 414 4.02 -31.53 -11.24
CA ILE A 414 4.48 -32.10 -9.98
C ILE A 414 5.09 -33.47 -10.28
N LEU A 415 6.34 -33.63 -9.85
CA LEU A 415 7.12 -34.85 -10.00
C LEU A 415 7.11 -35.63 -8.68
N GLY A 416 7.07 -36.95 -8.77
CA GLY A 416 7.27 -37.85 -7.63
C GLY A 416 8.72 -37.86 -7.13
N GLU A 417 9.00 -38.65 -6.10
CA GLU A 417 10.36 -38.81 -5.57
C GLU A 417 11.30 -39.44 -6.61
N ASP A 418 10.78 -40.32 -7.47
CA ASP A 418 11.52 -40.99 -8.55
C ASP A 418 11.53 -40.18 -9.87
N GLN A 419 11.20 -38.88 -9.82
CA GLN A 419 11.16 -37.96 -10.96
C GLN A 419 10.10 -38.28 -12.03
N GLU A 420 9.13 -39.14 -11.73
CA GLU A 420 7.99 -39.41 -12.60
C GLU A 420 6.97 -38.25 -12.56
N ILE A 421 6.39 -37.90 -13.71
CA ILE A 421 5.34 -36.88 -13.78
C ILE A 421 4.05 -37.48 -13.21
N LEU A 422 3.54 -36.92 -12.12
CA LEU A 422 2.31 -37.38 -11.50
C LEU A 422 1.09 -36.84 -12.26
N SER A 423 0.08 -37.69 -12.45
CA SER A 423 -1.22 -37.26 -12.97
C SER A 423 -1.96 -36.41 -11.93
N THR A 424 -2.88 -35.55 -12.37
CA THR A 424 -3.70 -34.73 -11.46
C THR A 424 -4.41 -35.58 -10.40
N GLN A 425 -4.91 -36.76 -10.79
CA GLN A 425 -5.55 -37.70 -9.87
C GLN A 425 -4.55 -38.26 -8.85
N ALA A 426 -3.37 -38.70 -9.31
CA ALA A 426 -2.34 -39.23 -8.42
C ALA A 426 -1.87 -38.17 -7.41
N ILE A 427 -1.71 -36.92 -7.83
CA ILE A 427 -1.37 -35.79 -6.94
C ILE A 427 -2.46 -35.59 -5.89
N PHE A 428 -3.73 -35.60 -6.31
CA PHE A 428 -4.86 -35.42 -5.41
C PHE A 428 -4.93 -36.53 -4.36
N ASP A 429 -4.85 -37.80 -4.79
CA ASP A 429 -4.88 -38.96 -3.90
C ASP A 429 -3.69 -38.95 -2.93
N LEU A 430 -2.50 -38.59 -3.43
CA LEU A 430 -1.30 -38.42 -2.61
C LEU A 430 -1.49 -37.34 -1.54
N PHE A 431 -2.04 -36.19 -1.88
CA PHE A 431 -2.25 -35.10 -0.93
C PHE A 431 -3.34 -35.45 0.10
N CYS A 432 -4.42 -36.11 -0.32
CA CYS A 432 -5.46 -36.64 0.57
C CYS A 432 -4.92 -37.70 1.54
N SER A 433 -4.01 -38.58 1.08
CA SER A 433 -3.41 -39.62 1.94
C SER A 433 -2.61 -39.04 3.11
N GLN A 434 -2.02 -37.86 2.92
CA GLN A 434 -1.19 -37.19 3.93
C GLN A 434 -1.94 -36.12 4.73
N LYS A 435 -3.01 -35.56 4.18
CA LYS A 435 -3.85 -34.55 4.82
C LYS A 435 -5.30 -34.91 4.55
N LYS A 436 -5.96 -35.53 5.52
CA LYS A 436 -7.35 -36.01 5.40
C LYS A 436 -8.33 -34.91 5.00
N ASN A 437 -8.16 -33.71 5.55
CA ASN A 437 -8.95 -32.51 5.21
C ASN A 437 -8.37 -31.73 4.03
N PHE A 438 -7.56 -32.34 3.17
CA PHE A 438 -7.01 -31.67 1.99
C PHE A 438 -8.10 -31.15 1.04
N PRO A 439 -9.19 -31.89 0.74
CA PRO A 439 -10.23 -31.39 -0.17
C PRO A 439 -10.86 -30.08 0.31
N SER A 440 -11.27 -30.01 1.58
CA SER A 440 -11.85 -28.82 2.18
C SER A 440 -10.83 -27.69 2.33
N SER A 441 -9.59 -28.02 2.71
CA SER A 441 -8.50 -27.04 2.79
C SER A 441 -8.17 -26.42 1.42
N PHE A 442 -8.16 -27.22 0.36
CA PHE A 442 -7.91 -26.77 -1.00
C PHE A 442 -9.06 -25.91 -1.53
N VAL A 443 -10.32 -26.32 -1.32
CA VAL A 443 -11.49 -25.50 -1.67
C VAL A 443 -11.45 -24.16 -0.97
N THR A 444 -11.10 -24.15 0.31
CA THR A 444 -10.91 -22.92 1.10
C THR A 444 -9.83 -22.04 0.48
N TYR A 445 -8.67 -22.63 0.17
CA TYR A 445 -7.56 -21.93 -0.48
C TYR A 445 -7.99 -21.33 -1.83
N GLN A 446 -8.65 -22.12 -2.68
CA GLN A 446 -9.14 -21.69 -3.99
C GLN A 446 -10.15 -20.53 -3.86
N TYR A 447 -11.10 -20.63 -2.92
CA TYR A 447 -12.09 -19.59 -2.65
C TYR A 447 -11.41 -18.26 -2.25
N LEU A 448 -10.45 -18.32 -1.33
CA LEU A 448 -9.69 -17.17 -0.88
C LEU A 448 -8.86 -16.53 -2.00
N ARG A 449 -8.21 -17.34 -2.84
CA ARG A 449 -7.51 -16.87 -4.03
C ARG A 449 -8.45 -16.24 -5.04
N GLY A 450 -9.65 -16.80 -5.23
CA GLY A 450 -10.70 -16.20 -6.07
C GLY A 450 -11.17 -14.83 -5.55
N LYS A 451 -11.11 -14.61 -4.23
CA LYS A 451 -11.30 -13.30 -3.59
C LYS A 451 -10.07 -12.39 -3.61
N LYS A 452 -9.05 -12.74 -4.40
CA LYS A 452 -7.81 -11.95 -4.59
C LYS A 452 -6.95 -11.84 -3.33
N TRP A 453 -7.12 -12.73 -2.35
CA TRP A 453 -6.26 -12.77 -1.18
C TRP A 453 -4.94 -13.47 -1.52
N VAL A 454 -3.84 -12.94 -0.98
CA VAL A 454 -2.60 -13.72 -0.84
C VAL A 454 -2.77 -14.62 0.37
N VAL A 455 -2.71 -15.93 0.15
CA VAL A 455 -2.98 -16.95 1.19
C VAL A 455 -1.67 -17.62 1.58
N LYS A 456 -1.33 -17.59 2.89
CA LYS A 456 -0.16 -18.26 3.46
C LYS A 456 -0.54 -19.22 4.56
N SER A 457 0.33 -20.20 4.82
CA SER A 457 0.15 -21.13 5.94
C SER A 457 0.06 -20.37 7.27
N GLY A 458 -0.98 -20.67 8.04
CA GLY A 458 -1.23 -20.09 9.36
C GLY A 458 -0.63 -20.87 10.51
N MET A 459 0.10 -21.96 10.26
CA MET A 459 0.55 -22.90 11.31
C MET A 459 1.30 -22.22 12.46
N LYS A 460 2.12 -21.19 12.17
CA LYS A 460 2.84 -20.42 13.20
C LYS A 460 1.92 -19.72 14.22
N PHE A 461 0.68 -19.48 13.84
CA PHE A 461 -0.33 -18.79 14.64
C PHE A 461 -1.48 -19.73 15.03
N ALA A 462 -1.28 -21.06 14.91
CA ALA A 462 -2.27 -22.08 15.21
C ALA A 462 -3.61 -21.89 14.45
N VAL A 463 -3.53 -21.40 13.21
CA VAL A 463 -4.68 -21.29 12.29
C VAL A 463 -4.33 -21.91 10.94
N ASP A 464 -5.33 -22.16 10.10
CA ASP A 464 -5.12 -22.79 8.80
C ASP A 464 -4.38 -21.87 7.83
N PHE A 465 -4.88 -20.65 7.68
CA PHE A 465 -4.31 -19.67 6.76
C PHE A 465 -4.17 -18.27 7.36
N LEU A 466 -3.29 -17.50 6.75
CA LEU A 466 -3.18 -16.06 6.90
C LEU A 466 -3.49 -15.40 5.56
N LEU A 467 -4.33 -14.38 5.58
CA LEU A 467 -4.66 -13.62 4.37
C LEU A 467 -3.91 -12.31 4.35
N TYR A 468 -3.36 -11.93 3.21
CA TYR A 468 -2.75 -10.64 2.98
C TYR A 468 -3.41 -9.99 1.76
N ARG A 469 -3.65 -8.68 1.83
CA ARG A 469 -4.19 -7.94 0.67
C ARG A 469 -3.15 -7.85 -0.44
N GLU A 470 -1.88 -7.71 -0.07
CA GLU A 470 -0.72 -7.62 -0.97
C GLU A 470 0.43 -8.50 -0.42
N SER A 471 1.54 -8.62 -1.16
CA SER A 471 2.68 -9.51 -0.89
C SER A 471 3.05 -9.69 0.60
N PRO A 472 3.47 -10.90 1.04
CA PRO A 472 3.71 -11.23 2.45
C PRO A 472 4.99 -10.62 3.05
N GLU A 473 5.52 -9.53 2.50
CA GLU A 473 6.74 -8.89 3.00
C GLU A 473 6.48 -8.18 4.33
N ALA A 474 6.67 -8.88 5.45
CA ALA A 474 6.73 -8.33 6.81
C ALA A 474 5.50 -7.56 7.35
N TYR A 475 4.41 -7.41 6.59
CA TYR A 475 3.22 -6.67 6.99
C TYR A 475 2.08 -7.55 7.50
N HIS A 476 1.33 -7.06 8.47
CA HIS A 476 0.28 -7.80 9.19
C HIS A 476 -0.74 -8.46 8.25
N SER A 477 -0.87 -9.78 8.29
CA SER A 477 -1.97 -10.50 7.63
C SER A 477 -3.31 -9.89 8.05
N SER A 478 -4.18 -9.63 7.08
CA SER A 478 -5.51 -9.08 7.27
C SER A 478 -6.42 -9.96 8.10
N TYR A 479 -6.37 -11.26 7.86
CA TYR A 479 -7.18 -12.25 8.56
C TYR A 479 -6.31 -13.41 9.02
N MET A 480 -6.59 -13.89 10.22
CA MET A 480 -6.33 -15.25 10.63
C MET A 480 -7.55 -16.08 10.21
N VAL A 481 -7.32 -17.10 9.39
CA VAL A 481 -8.40 -17.92 8.83
C VAL A 481 -8.35 -19.29 9.46
N PHE A 482 -9.50 -19.68 9.98
CA PHE A 482 -9.78 -21.04 10.37
C PHE A 482 -10.87 -21.59 9.44
N PHE A 483 -10.77 -22.83 8.98
CA PHE A 483 -11.85 -23.45 8.23
C PHE A 483 -12.39 -24.71 8.92
N THR A 484 -13.69 -24.94 8.77
CA THR A 484 -14.41 -26.14 9.21
C THR A 484 -15.06 -26.81 8.02
N ASP A 485 -15.38 -28.09 8.12
CA ASP A 485 -16.00 -28.83 7.04
C ASP A 485 -17.01 -29.88 7.55
N ASP A 486 -17.90 -30.40 6.69
CA ASP A 486 -18.94 -31.35 7.15
C ASP A 486 -18.38 -32.73 7.56
N SER A 487 -17.11 -33.02 7.30
CA SER A 487 -16.50 -34.32 7.59
C SER A 487 -16.08 -34.46 9.05
N SER A 488 -15.94 -33.34 9.78
CA SER A 488 -15.92 -33.31 11.24
C SER A 488 -17.35 -33.45 11.78
N GLY A 489 -17.93 -34.65 11.65
CA GLY A 489 -19.34 -34.91 11.93
C GLY A 489 -19.79 -34.39 13.29
N ASN A 490 -20.93 -33.68 13.35
CA ASN A 490 -21.76 -33.28 14.50
C ASN A 490 -21.08 -32.88 15.86
N GLU A 491 -19.77 -32.69 15.94
CA GLU A 491 -19.01 -32.40 17.18
C GLU A 491 -17.96 -31.28 17.01
N SER A 492 -18.10 -30.41 16.02
CA SER A 492 -17.28 -29.20 15.91
C SER A 492 -18.11 -27.94 15.69
N GLU A 493 -19.27 -27.82 16.35
CA GLU A 493 -19.72 -26.49 16.72
C GLU A 493 -18.69 -25.94 17.71
N PHE A 494 -17.92 -24.95 17.25
CA PHE A 494 -16.97 -24.24 18.09
C PHE A 494 -17.61 -23.92 19.44
N THR A 495 -16.99 -24.39 20.52
CA THR A 495 -17.42 -23.92 21.84
C THR A 495 -17.09 -22.43 21.95
N GLY A 496 -17.85 -21.69 22.76
CA GLY A 496 -17.54 -20.28 23.02
C GLY A 496 -16.10 -20.08 23.52
N VAL A 497 -15.52 -21.09 24.17
CA VAL A 497 -14.15 -21.11 24.69
C VAL A 497 -13.12 -21.20 23.56
N ASP A 498 -13.35 -22.05 22.56
CA ASP A 498 -12.45 -22.21 21.42
C ASP A 498 -12.36 -20.94 20.58
N LEU A 499 -13.52 -20.32 20.31
CA LEU A 499 -13.58 -19.02 19.63
C LEU A 499 -12.89 -17.94 20.46
N GLN A 500 -13.07 -17.93 21.78
CA GLN A 500 -12.40 -16.97 22.65
C GLN A 500 -10.87 -17.12 22.64
N GLY A 501 -10.37 -18.36 22.59
CA GLY A 501 -8.95 -18.66 22.44
C GLY A 501 -8.38 -18.10 21.13
N LEU A 502 -9.03 -18.41 20.00
CA LEU A 502 -8.64 -17.89 18.69
C LEU A 502 -8.70 -16.36 18.64
N TYR A 503 -9.72 -15.76 19.25
CA TYR A 503 -9.82 -14.30 19.38
C TYR A 503 -8.64 -13.70 20.12
N ARG A 504 -8.22 -14.31 21.22
CA ARG A 504 -7.07 -13.85 22.00
C ARG A 504 -5.78 -13.86 21.20
N VAL A 505 -5.55 -14.92 20.42
CA VAL A 505 -4.37 -15.02 19.55
C VAL A 505 -4.44 -13.97 18.44
N ALA A 506 -5.60 -13.82 17.80
CA ALA A 506 -5.83 -12.82 16.76
C ALA A 506 -5.61 -11.39 17.29
N GLU A 507 -6.11 -11.07 18.49
CA GLU A 507 -5.94 -9.78 19.16
C GLU A 507 -4.47 -9.51 19.50
N THR A 508 -3.78 -10.48 20.09
CA THR A 508 -2.35 -10.37 20.42
C THR A 508 -1.51 -10.09 19.17
N CYS A 509 -1.94 -10.62 18.02
CA CYS A 509 -1.28 -10.39 16.74
C CYS A 509 -1.81 -9.16 15.98
N GLY A 510 -2.87 -8.51 16.48
CA GLY A 510 -3.57 -7.40 15.80
C GLY A 510 -4.19 -7.79 14.46
N LYS A 511 -4.89 -8.94 14.40
CA LYS A 511 -5.50 -9.53 13.19
C LYS A 511 -6.98 -9.79 13.43
N GLU A 512 -7.80 -9.78 12.37
CA GLU A 512 -9.21 -10.19 12.45
C GLU A 512 -9.33 -11.72 12.28
N LEU A 513 -10.28 -12.35 12.97
CA LEU A 513 -10.58 -13.78 12.81
C LEU A 513 -11.65 -13.95 11.73
N LEU A 514 -11.38 -14.79 10.73
CA LEU A 514 -12.31 -15.22 9.70
C LEU A 514 -12.51 -16.73 9.82
N VAL A 515 -13.75 -17.17 9.98
CA VAL A 515 -14.09 -18.59 10.00
C VAL A 515 -14.77 -18.94 8.68
N LEU A 516 -14.27 -19.96 7.99
CA LEU A 516 -14.81 -20.43 6.72
C LEU A 516 -15.44 -21.81 6.91
N HIS A 517 -16.73 -21.94 6.58
CA HIS A 517 -17.41 -23.23 6.63
C HIS A 517 -17.51 -23.82 5.23
N VAL A 518 -16.85 -24.95 4.99
CA VAL A 518 -16.86 -25.68 3.73
C VAL A 518 -17.92 -26.76 3.78
N LYS A 519 -18.95 -26.64 2.93
CA LYS A 519 -19.94 -27.70 2.77
C LYS A 519 -19.57 -28.63 1.63
N TYR A 520 -19.59 -29.92 1.90
CA TYR A 520 -19.38 -30.96 0.92
C TYR A 520 -20.65 -31.15 0.08
N PRO A 521 -20.52 -31.48 -1.21
CA PRO A 521 -21.66 -31.89 -2.00
C PRO A 521 -22.20 -33.24 -1.52
N GLU A 522 -23.50 -33.50 -1.67
CA GLU A 522 -24.16 -34.71 -1.17
C GLU A 522 -23.55 -36.01 -1.74
N ASP A 523 -22.93 -35.94 -2.92
CA ASP A 523 -22.25 -37.05 -3.60
C ASP A 523 -20.76 -37.19 -3.22
N PHE A 524 -20.32 -36.57 -2.12
CA PHE A 524 -18.94 -36.65 -1.65
C PHE A 524 -18.65 -37.96 -0.91
N GLU A 525 -18.19 -38.98 -1.62
CA GLU A 525 -17.57 -40.17 -1.01
C GLU A 525 -16.05 -39.98 -0.87
N ASN A 526 -15.56 -40.05 0.37
CA ASN A 526 -14.20 -39.71 0.82
C ASN A 526 -13.02 -40.37 0.08
N ASN A 527 -13.24 -41.30 -0.87
CA ASN A 527 -12.17 -42.11 -1.49
C ASN A 527 -12.34 -42.37 -3.00
N LYS A 528 -13.26 -41.71 -3.72
CA LYS A 528 -13.46 -41.97 -5.17
C LYS A 528 -13.81 -40.72 -5.97
N TYR A 529 -12.86 -39.80 -6.12
CA TYR A 529 -12.96 -38.74 -7.13
C TYR A 529 -12.24 -39.22 -8.39
N GLN A 530 -12.95 -39.64 -9.45
CA GLN A 530 -12.33 -39.97 -10.76
C GLN A 530 -12.35 -38.79 -11.75
N CYS A 531 -13.11 -37.73 -11.47
CA CYS A 531 -13.18 -36.51 -12.31
C CYS A 531 -13.22 -35.26 -11.41
N LEU A 532 -12.08 -34.59 -11.27
CA LEU A 532 -11.88 -33.46 -10.34
C LEU A 532 -12.44 -32.12 -10.85
N GLN A 533 -12.49 -31.89 -12.17
CA GLN A 533 -12.85 -30.59 -12.76
C GLN A 533 -14.30 -30.14 -12.48
N ASP A 534 -15.28 -31.05 -12.56
CA ASP A 534 -16.70 -30.69 -12.47
C ASP A 534 -17.26 -30.66 -11.04
N LYS A 535 -16.46 -31.08 -10.05
CA LYS A 535 -16.97 -31.34 -8.69
C LYS A 535 -16.46 -30.36 -7.63
N PHE A 536 -15.30 -29.73 -7.78
CA PHE A 536 -14.88 -28.66 -6.85
C PHE A 536 -15.81 -27.43 -6.90
N SER A 537 -16.46 -27.19 -8.05
CA SER A 537 -17.48 -26.16 -8.22
C SER A 537 -18.77 -26.42 -7.42
N LYS A 538 -19.00 -27.66 -6.97
CA LYS A 538 -20.18 -28.04 -6.17
C LYS A 538 -20.01 -27.81 -4.68
N PHE A 539 -18.79 -27.57 -4.21
CA PHE A 539 -18.56 -27.17 -2.83
C PHE A 539 -19.09 -25.76 -2.60
N SER A 540 -19.59 -25.49 -1.40
CA SER A 540 -19.93 -24.13 -1.00
C SER A 540 -19.11 -23.71 0.21
N VAL A 541 -18.67 -22.45 0.21
CA VAL A 541 -17.90 -21.85 1.30
C VAL A 541 -18.70 -20.70 1.88
N THR A 542 -19.01 -20.78 3.16
CA THR A 542 -19.69 -19.70 3.90
C THR A 542 -18.69 -18.96 4.77
N GLU A 543 -18.67 -17.63 4.69
CA GLU A 543 -17.85 -16.80 5.57
C GLU A 543 -18.62 -16.43 6.84
N VAL A 544 -18.00 -16.67 7.98
CA VAL A 544 -18.47 -16.21 9.27
C VAL A 544 -17.43 -15.25 9.84
N TYR A 545 -17.84 -14.01 10.03
CA TYR A 545 -17.11 -13.00 10.78
C TYR A 545 -17.67 -13.03 12.19
N PRO A 546 -17.07 -13.78 13.13
CA PRO A 546 -17.67 -13.92 14.43
C PRO A 546 -17.76 -12.52 15.06
N ARG A 547 -18.87 -12.19 15.70
CA ARG A 547 -18.97 -10.91 16.42
C ARG A 547 -18.52 -11.12 17.85
N ARG A 548 -17.90 -10.10 18.42
CA ARG A 548 -17.64 -10.06 19.86
C ARG A 548 -18.98 -10.09 20.58
N HIS A 549 -19.40 -11.26 21.04
CA HIS A 549 -20.35 -11.30 22.14
C HIS A 549 -19.57 -10.91 23.37
N ASN A 550 -20.04 -9.87 24.07
CA ASN A 550 -19.64 -9.65 25.45
C ASN A 550 -20.19 -10.84 26.26
N PHE A 551 -19.50 -11.98 26.20
CA PHE A 551 -19.67 -13.02 27.19
C PHE A 551 -19.04 -12.46 28.46
N ASN A 552 -19.86 -11.75 29.25
CA ASN A 552 -19.56 -11.57 30.66
C ASN A 552 -19.49 -12.97 31.27
N PRO A 553 -18.39 -13.34 31.95
CA PRO A 553 -18.31 -14.60 32.66
C PRO A 553 -19.41 -14.72 33.72
#